data_AF-E3NWE0-F1
#
_entry.id   AF-E3NWE0-F1
#
_cell.length_a   1.000
_cell.length_b   1.000
_cell.length_c   1.000
_cell.angle_alpha   90.00
_cell.angle_beta   90.00
_cell.angle_gamma   90.00
#
_symmetry.space_group_name_H-M   'P 1'
#
loop_
_entity.id
_entity.type
_entity.pdbx_description
1 polymer ?
#
loop_
_entity_poly.entity_id
_entity_poly.type
_entity_poly.pdbx_seq_one_letter_code
_entity_poly.pdbx_strand_id
1 'polypeptide(L)'
;MADFTTFLHFPISRCGIHVHESCYGGLPVADPEETRWFCEPCQYGLIEPPHCEFCPSRFGAFKRADISGRWAHAVCSLYTHGVTWSQEHTTTGVSWENLENSVFGRRVCTACSDKIEARFGVASRCESGMCKEYMHVTCAQKLGLLVDETDESDDVIVAVPRYFFCKKHTNQENLKTFQRRFEQWEKAEGRRITVHRRKKALSGAEDALRIQMRETLEETIREEDRGKSNGSVAGGEKIKQARLLNSSTEFFDRFETKAEDSGLSKKEFRDPFYDIKLTNASHVPIGFSKEYIE
;
A
#
# COMPACT_ATOMS: atom_id res chain seq x y z
N MET A 1 -15.77 6.32 18.48
CA MET A 1 -16.27 5.23 17.61
C MET A 1 -17.04 5.90 16.50
N ALA A 2 -16.44 6.11 15.33
CA ALA A 2 -17.12 6.80 14.24
C ALA A 2 -18.32 5.97 13.74
N ASP A 3 -19.46 6.63 13.66
CA ASP A 3 -20.75 6.08 13.29
C ASP A 3 -20.77 5.81 11.77
N PHE A 4 -21.08 4.59 11.36
CA PHE A 4 -20.93 4.12 9.97
C PHE A 4 -22.11 4.50 9.05
N THR A 5 -23.05 5.34 9.49
CA THR A 5 -24.36 5.46 8.84
C THR A 5 -24.69 6.78 8.12
N THR A 6 -23.82 7.78 8.10
CA THR A 6 -24.08 9.03 7.34
C THR A 6 -22.80 9.69 6.84
N PHE A 7 -22.15 9.10 5.84
CA PHE A 7 -21.15 9.80 5.04
C PHE A 7 -21.27 9.33 3.58
N LEU A 8 -21.11 10.24 2.62
CA LEU A 8 -21.21 9.96 1.18
C LEU A 8 -20.29 8.77 0.82
N HIS A 9 -20.89 7.62 0.54
CA HIS A 9 -20.17 6.44 0.07
C HIS A 9 -20.12 6.55 -1.45
N PHE A 10 -18.96 6.77 -2.07
CA PHE A 10 -18.84 6.66 -3.53
C PHE A 10 -19.07 5.21 -3.96
N PRO A 11 -20.13 4.88 -4.73
CA PRO A 11 -20.26 3.57 -5.35
C PRO A 11 -19.30 3.50 -6.55
N ILE A 12 -18.15 2.88 -6.36
CA ILE A 12 -17.14 2.75 -7.42
C ILE A 12 -17.68 1.85 -8.53
N SER A 13 -17.85 2.42 -9.71
CA SER A 13 -18.62 1.78 -10.79
C SER A 13 -17.99 0.48 -11.30
N ARG A 14 -16.65 0.36 -11.27
CA ARG A 14 -15.96 -0.81 -11.83
C ARG A 14 -15.60 -1.87 -10.80
N CYS A 15 -14.71 -1.58 -9.85
CA CYS A 15 -14.20 -2.60 -8.93
C CYS A 15 -15.04 -2.75 -7.65
N GLY A 16 -15.90 -1.78 -7.32
CA GLY A 16 -16.80 -1.86 -6.15
C GLY A 16 -16.10 -1.79 -4.80
N ILE A 17 -14.87 -1.26 -4.73
CA ILE A 17 -14.29 -0.92 -3.42
C ILE A 17 -15.11 0.23 -2.78
N HIS A 18 -15.02 0.40 -1.47
CA HIS A 18 -15.67 1.49 -0.76
C HIS A 18 -14.63 2.22 0.08
N VAL A 19 -14.62 3.55 -0.03
CA VAL A 19 -13.71 4.44 0.70
C VAL A 19 -14.47 5.72 1.06
N HIS A 20 -14.06 6.37 2.15
CA HIS A 20 -14.51 7.73 2.42
C HIS A 20 -13.75 8.72 1.54
N GLU A 21 -14.42 9.81 1.16
CA GLU A 21 -13.81 10.92 0.43
C GLU A 21 -12.58 11.47 1.16
N SER A 22 -12.74 11.74 2.45
CA SER A 22 -11.68 12.28 3.32
C SER A 22 -10.50 11.32 3.52
N CYS A 23 -10.70 10.00 3.36
CA CYS A 23 -9.65 9.01 3.57
C CYS A 23 -8.85 8.68 2.30
N TYR A 24 -9.50 8.67 1.13
CA TYR A 24 -8.85 8.32 -0.13
C TYR A 24 -8.35 9.55 -0.90
N GLY A 25 -8.95 10.72 -0.62
CA GLY A 25 -8.75 11.94 -1.39
C GLY A 25 -9.19 11.77 -2.85
N GLY A 26 -9.06 12.82 -3.64
CA GLY A 26 -9.35 12.77 -5.06
C GLY A 26 -9.73 14.13 -5.60
N LEU A 27 -9.93 14.18 -6.92
CA LEU A 27 -10.48 15.36 -7.55
C LEU A 27 -11.96 15.49 -7.16
N PRO A 28 -12.40 16.70 -6.76
CA PRO A 28 -13.79 16.94 -6.42
C PRO A 28 -14.67 16.57 -7.61
N VAL A 29 -15.67 15.74 -7.35
CA VAL A 29 -16.66 15.35 -8.35
C VAL A 29 -17.76 16.40 -8.32
N ALA A 30 -18.09 16.98 -9.47
CA ALA A 30 -19.06 18.08 -9.55
C ALA A 30 -20.45 17.70 -9.00
N ASP A 31 -20.85 16.43 -9.17
CA ASP A 31 -22.03 15.84 -8.53
C ASP A 31 -21.73 14.38 -8.14
N PRO A 32 -21.50 14.09 -6.85
CA PRO A 32 -21.23 12.73 -6.35
C PRO A 32 -22.39 11.74 -6.53
N GLU A 33 -23.64 12.22 -6.62
CA GLU A 33 -24.83 11.37 -6.77
C GLU A 33 -25.07 11.00 -8.24
N GLU A 34 -24.73 11.89 -9.18
CA GLU A 34 -24.92 11.68 -10.62
C GLU A 34 -23.67 11.10 -11.33
N THR A 35 -22.48 11.37 -10.80
CA THR A 35 -21.22 11.04 -11.50
C THR A 35 -20.61 9.72 -11.03
N ARG A 36 -20.39 8.82 -11.98
CA ARG A 36 -19.64 7.57 -11.76
C ARG A 36 -18.18 7.87 -11.43
N TRP A 37 -17.69 7.33 -10.32
CA TRP A 37 -16.29 7.48 -9.91
C TRP A 37 -15.49 6.17 -10.08
N PHE A 38 -14.23 6.31 -10.50
CA PHE A 38 -13.27 5.21 -10.62
C PHE A 38 -12.10 5.42 -9.64
N CYS A 39 -11.73 4.38 -8.90
CA CYS A 39 -10.46 4.41 -8.15
C CYS A 39 -9.28 4.48 -9.12
N GLU A 40 -8.11 4.90 -8.64
CA GLU A 40 -6.94 5.12 -9.50
C GLU A 40 -6.52 3.86 -10.27
N PRO A 41 -6.45 2.65 -9.68
CA PRO A 41 -6.20 1.44 -10.48
C PRO A 41 -7.20 1.27 -11.64
N CYS A 42 -8.49 1.56 -11.39
CA CYS A 42 -9.52 1.47 -12.41
C CYS A 42 -9.40 2.59 -13.46
N GLN A 43 -9.01 3.81 -13.07
CA GLN A 43 -8.73 4.91 -14.01
C GLN A 43 -7.63 4.51 -15.00
N TYR A 44 -6.61 3.78 -14.53
CA TYR A 44 -5.53 3.23 -15.35
C TYR A 44 -5.88 1.90 -16.05
N GLY A 45 -7.13 1.43 -15.95
CA GLY A 45 -7.61 0.25 -16.66
C GLY A 45 -7.13 -1.09 -16.07
N LEU A 46 -6.59 -1.10 -14.86
CA LEU A 46 -6.18 -2.34 -14.20
C LEU A 46 -7.39 -3.22 -13.89
N ILE A 47 -7.30 -4.49 -14.28
CA ILE A 47 -8.29 -5.54 -14.00
C ILE A 47 -7.93 -6.28 -12.71
N GLU A 48 -6.64 -6.43 -12.44
CA GLU A 48 -6.14 -6.98 -11.19
C GLU A 48 -5.72 -5.87 -10.23
N PRO A 49 -5.94 -6.03 -8.92
CA PRO A 49 -5.33 -5.14 -7.94
C PRO A 49 -3.81 -5.13 -8.14
N PRO A 50 -3.17 -3.94 -8.19
CA PRO A 50 -1.72 -3.89 -8.27
C PRO A 50 -1.06 -4.43 -7.00
N HIS A 51 0.26 -4.51 -7.00
CA HIS A 51 1.04 -4.83 -5.81
C HIS A 51 1.40 -3.56 -5.06
N CYS A 52 1.30 -3.59 -3.74
CA CYS A 52 1.76 -2.50 -2.88
C CYS A 52 3.27 -2.60 -2.69
N GLU A 53 3.99 -1.48 -2.82
CA GLU A 53 5.44 -1.44 -2.58
C GLU A 53 5.84 -1.67 -1.11
N PHE A 54 4.91 -1.48 -0.16
CA PHE A 54 5.19 -1.50 1.28
C PHE A 54 4.71 -2.76 2.01
N CYS A 55 3.87 -3.61 1.41
CA CYS A 55 3.32 -4.77 2.11
C CYS A 55 2.92 -5.91 1.16
N PRO A 56 2.76 -7.15 1.65
CA PRO A 56 2.31 -8.30 0.85
C PRO A 56 0.81 -8.31 0.51
N SER A 57 -0.03 -7.53 1.21
CA SER A 57 -1.49 -7.53 0.98
C SER A 57 -1.84 -7.15 -0.46
N ARG A 58 -2.86 -7.81 -1.02
CA ARG A 58 -3.46 -7.53 -2.33
C ARG A 58 -4.82 -6.82 -2.23
N PHE A 59 -5.27 -6.57 -1.00
CA PHE A 59 -6.60 -6.07 -0.66
C PHE A 59 -6.52 -4.66 -0.08
N GLY A 60 -7.50 -3.82 -0.43
CA GLY A 60 -7.59 -2.44 0.02
C GLY A 60 -7.52 -1.41 -1.10
N ALA A 61 -7.48 -0.15 -0.70
CA ALA A 61 -7.47 0.98 -1.62
C ALA A 61 -6.04 1.36 -2.00
N PHE A 62 -5.77 1.48 -3.31
CA PHE A 62 -4.45 1.77 -3.84
C PHE A 62 -4.39 3.18 -4.43
N LYS A 63 -3.23 3.80 -4.29
CA LYS A 63 -2.88 5.08 -4.88
C LYS A 63 -1.61 4.91 -5.71
N ARG A 64 -1.54 5.63 -6.80
CA ARG A 64 -0.39 5.63 -7.70
C ARG A 64 0.78 6.32 -7.02
N ALA A 65 1.97 5.78 -7.24
CA ALA A 65 3.20 6.45 -6.84
C ALA A 65 3.57 7.56 -7.84
N ASP A 66 4.49 8.44 -7.42
CA ASP A 66 5.21 9.34 -8.32
C ASP A 66 6.11 8.56 -9.31
N ILE A 67 6.63 7.40 -8.89
CA ILE A 67 7.37 6.47 -9.73
C ILE A 67 6.42 5.72 -10.67
N SER A 68 6.69 5.80 -11.97
CA SER A 68 5.86 5.18 -13.02
C SER A 68 5.66 3.68 -12.79
N GLY A 69 4.40 3.24 -12.90
CA GLY A 69 4.00 1.84 -12.78
C GLY A 69 3.99 1.29 -11.34
N ARG A 70 4.30 2.11 -10.33
CA ARG A 70 4.33 1.70 -8.92
C ARG A 70 3.07 2.12 -8.18
N TRP A 71 2.67 1.32 -7.20
CA TRP A 71 1.44 1.49 -6.44
C TRP A 71 1.70 1.24 -4.96
N ALA A 72 0.93 1.93 -4.11
CA ALA A 72 0.92 1.70 -2.67
C ALA A 72 -0.51 1.71 -2.16
N HIS A 73 -0.78 0.98 -1.08
CA HIS A 73 -2.05 1.17 -0.38
C HIS A 73 -2.09 2.57 0.23
N ALA A 74 -3.24 3.23 0.16
CA ALA A 74 -3.47 4.51 0.82
C ALA A 74 -3.09 4.45 2.32
N VAL A 75 -3.54 3.40 3.02
CA VAL A 75 -3.21 3.19 4.43
C VAL A 75 -1.71 2.99 4.67
N CYS A 76 -0.99 2.27 3.78
CA CYS A 76 0.45 2.10 3.92
C CYS A 76 1.17 3.44 3.81
N SER A 77 0.74 4.29 2.87
CA SER A 77 1.33 5.62 2.68
C SER A 77 1.07 6.55 3.87
N LEU A 78 -0.07 6.40 4.55
CA LEU A 78 -0.41 7.21 5.73
C LEU A 78 0.36 6.84 7.00
N TYR A 79 0.71 5.56 7.19
CA TYR A 79 1.29 5.04 8.43
C TYR A 79 2.78 4.64 8.31
N THR A 80 3.40 4.80 7.14
CA THR A 80 4.83 4.53 6.96
C THR A 80 5.60 5.84 7.05
N HIS A 81 6.39 6.03 8.11
CA HIS A 81 7.21 7.23 8.27
C HIS A 81 8.16 7.43 7.08
N GLY A 82 8.26 8.67 6.59
CA GLY A 82 9.10 9.02 5.44
C GLY A 82 8.45 8.77 4.08
N VAL A 83 7.23 8.23 4.05
CA VAL A 83 6.36 8.29 2.87
C VAL A 83 5.62 9.62 2.89
N THR A 84 5.59 10.29 1.75
CA THR A 84 4.92 11.57 1.54
C THR A 84 3.94 11.46 0.37
N TRP A 85 3.11 12.48 0.23
CA TRP A 85 2.25 12.65 -0.93
C TRP A 85 2.80 13.79 -1.78
N SER A 86 2.90 13.59 -3.08
CA SER A 86 3.14 14.68 -4.02
C SER A 86 2.05 15.73 -3.89
N GLN A 87 0.81 15.33 -3.61
CA GLN A 87 -0.28 16.25 -3.31
C GLN A 87 -0.95 15.87 -2.01
N GLU A 88 -0.73 16.66 -0.96
CA GLU A 88 -1.32 16.37 0.35
C GLU A 88 -2.85 16.54 0.34
N HIS A 89 -3.36 17.59 -0.32
CA HIS A 89 -4.80 17.88 -0.37
C HIS A 89 -5.62 16.84 -1.14
N THR A 90 -5.17 16.43 -2.32
CA THR A 90 -5.86 15.39 -3.11
C THR A 90 -5.43 13.99 -2.69
N THR A 91 -4.42 13.88 -1.82
CA THR A 91 -3.80 12.63 -1.39
C THR A 91 -3.31 11.84 -2.61
N THR A 92 -2.63 12.47 -3.58
CA THR A 92 -2.20 11.78 -4.82
C THR A 92 -0.67 11.78 -4.96
N GLY A 93 -0.16 10.84 -5.77
CA GLY A 93 1.27 10.68 -6.01
C GLY A 93 2.04 10.25 -4.76
N VAL A 94 1.90 9.00 -4.35
CA VAL A 94 2.68 8.48 -3.21
C VAL A 94 4.17 8.56 -3.54
N SER A 95 4.96 9.23 -2.69
CA SER A 95 6.40 9.32 -2.83
C SER A 95 7.10 8.73 -1.60
N TRP A 96 8.19 8.02 -1.83
CA TRP A 96 9.08 7.53 -0.77
C TRP A 96 10.53 7.86 -1.08
N GLU A 97 10.77 8.97 -1.77
CA GLU A 97 12.12 9.44 -2.05
C GLU A 97 12.95 9.72 -0.79
N ASN A 98 12.26 9.99 0.32
CA ASN A 98 12.86 10.21 1.64
C ASN A 98 13.21 8.90 2.38
N LEU A 99 12.78 7.75 1.85
CA LEU A 99 13.20 6.45 2.36
C LEU A 99 14.52 6.02 1.72
N GLU A 100 15.41 5.48 2.55
CA GLU A 100 16.54 4.73 2.05
C GLU A 100 16.06 3.39 1.47
N ASN A 101 16.58 3.01 0.30
CA ASN A 101 16.28 1.71 -0.30
C ASN A 101 16.70 0.53 0.61
N SER A 102 17.64 0.75 1.53
CA SER A 102 18.07 -0.20 2.56
C SER A 102 16.96 -0.58 3.54
N VAL A 103 15.88 0.20 3.65
CA VAL A 103 14.76 -0.07 4.58
C VAL A 103 13.85 -1.19 4.07
N PHE A 104 13.75 -1.37 2.76
CA PHE A 104 12.89 -2.39 2.15
C PHE A 104 13.41 -3.79 2.46
N GLY A 105 12.57 -4.61 3.09
CA GLY A 105 12.87 -5.97 3.51
C GLY A 105 13.88 -6.12 4.64
N ARG A 106 14.35 -5.01 5.23
CA ARG A 106 15.32 -5.02 6.34
C ARG A 106 14.73 -5.44 7.68
N ARG A 107 13.42 -5.25 7.88
CA ARG A 107 12.73 -5.57 9.12
C ARG A 107 11.67 -6.63 8.85
N VAL A 108 11.64 -7.64 9.72
CA VAL A 108 10.70 -8.77 9.61
C VAL A 108 9.40 -8.39 10.30
N CYS A 109 8.30 -8.47 9.56
CA CYS A 109 6.95 -8.31 10.09
C CYS A 109 6.60 -9.49 11.02
N THR A 110 6.33 -9.22 12.29
CA THR A 110 5.99 -10.25 13.29
C THR A 110 4.56 -10.78 13.16
N ALA A 111 3.73 -10.17 12.30
CA ALA A 111 2.33 -10.51 12.10
C ALA A 111 2.06 -11.30 10.81
N CYS A 112 3.03 -11.42 9.90
CA CYS A 112 2.94 -12.27 8.72
C CYS A 112 3.00 -13.75 9.12
N SER A 113 2.19 -14.59 8.46
CA SER A 113 2.26 -16.05 8.63
C SER A 113 3.39 -16.69 7.81
N ASP A 114 3.66 -16.13 6.62
CA ASP A 114 4.74 -16.59 5.75
C ASP A 114 6.03 -15.80 6.03
N LYS A 115 7.15 -16.52 6.24
CA LYS A 115 8.45 -15.92 6.57
C LYS A 115 9.06 -15.09 5.43
N ILE A 116 8.76 -15.42 4.19
CA ILE A 116 9.22 -14.68 3.00
C ILE A 116 8.41 -13.38 2.91
N GLU A 117 7.08 -13.48 3.00
CA GLU A 117 6.20 -12.30 2.97
C GLU A 117 6.49 -11.33 4.11
N ALA A 118 6.91 -11.85 5.27
CA ALA A 118 7.33 -11.03 6.41
C ALA A 118 8.46 -10.04 6.08
N ARG A 119 9.24 -10.28 5.01
CA ARG A 119 10.32 -9.42 4.52
C ARG A 119 9.97 -8.64 3.25
N PHE A 120 8.71 -8.66 2.79
CA PHE A 120 8.31 -7.79 1.67
C PHE A 120 8.11 -6.35 2.11
N GLY A 121 8.38 -5.40 1.24
CA GLY A 121 8.10 -3.99 1.47
C GLY A 121 8.77 -3.42 2.71
N VAL A 122 8.04 -2.63 3.50
CA VAL A 122 8.55 -1.91 4.67
C VAL A 122 7.71 -2.27 5.89
N ALA A 123 8.36 -2.79 6.94
CA ALA A 123 7.73 -3.00 8.24
C ALA A 123 8.03 -1.81 9.15
N SER A 124 6.97 -1.13 9.59
CA SER A 124 7.02 -0.02 10.53
C SER A 124 7.19 -0.53 11.96
N ARG A 125 7.78 0.29 12.83
CA ARG A 125 8.06 -0.05 14.23
C ARG A 125 6.84 0.28 15.11
N CYS A 126 6.62 -0.50 16.16
CA CYS A 126 5.71 -0.12 17.24
C CYS A 126 6.14 1.20 17.92
N GLU A 127 5.21 2.12 18.12
CA GLU A 127 5.48 3.47 18.66
C GLU A 127 5.81 3.47 20.16
N SER A 128 5.58 2.36 20.85
CA SER A 128 5.93 2.24 22.27
C SER A 128 7.45 2.34 22.46
N GLY A 129 7.85 3.17 23.41
CA GLY A 129 9.25 3.42 23.76
C GLY A 129 10.05 2.11 23.89
N MET A 130 11.19 2.06 23.19
CA MET A 130 12.12 0.92 23.19
C MET A 130 11.58 -0.41 22.61
N CYS A 131 10.33 -0.50 22.18
CA CYS A 131 9.79 -1.70 21.55
C CYS A 131 10.47 -1.99 20.21
N LYS A 132 10.86 -3.25 19.95
CA LYS A 132 11.52 -3.69 18.71
C LYS A 132 10.61 -4.56 17.84
N GLU A 133 9.30 -4.53 18.06
CA GLU A 133 8.35 -5.22 17.19
C GLU A 133 8.08 -4.38 15.94
N TYR A 134 8.13 -5.04 14.79
CA TYR A 134 7.88 -4.45 13.48
C TYR A 134 6.73 -5.17 12.80
N MET A 135 5.86 -4.43 12.12
CA MET A 135 4.75 -4.97 11.35
C MET A 135 4.53 -4.15 10.08
N HIS A 136 4.07 -4.79 9.00
CA HIS A 136 3.48 -4.04 7.91
C HIS A 136 2.24 -3.31 8.40
N VAL A 137 1.98 -2.13 7.84
CA VAL A 137 0.79 -1.35 8.16
C VAL A 137 -0.50 -2.16 7.98
N THR A 138 -0.63 -2.90 6.87
CA THR A 138 -1.82 -3.74 6.61
C THR A 138 -1.92 -4.93 7.56
N CYS A 139 -0.81 -5.46 8.07
CA CYS A 139 -0.83 -6.48 9.12
C CYS A 139 -1.26 -5.89 10.47
N ALA A 140 -0.78 -4.70 10.83
CA ALA A 140 -1.24 -3.97 12.00
C ALA A 140 -2.74 -3.62 11.88
N GLN A 141 -3.18 -3.21 10.69
CA GLN A 141 -4.59 -2.97 10.36
C GLN A 141 -5.42 -4.24 10.58
N LYS A 142 -5.03 -5.38 10.02
CA LYS A 142 -5.72 -6.67 10.20
C LYS A 142 -5.88 -7.05 11.67
N LEU A 143 -4.92 -6.68 12.51
CA LEU A 143 -4.92 -6.96 13.94
C LEU A 143 -5.68 -5.92 14.78
N GLY A 144 -6.15 -4.82 14.19
CA GLY A 144 -6.84 -3.72 14.87
C GLY A 144 -5.89 -2.83 15.69
N LEU A 145 -4.64 -2.70 15.28
CA LEU A 145 -3.57 -2.07 16.06
C LEU A 145 -3.31 -0.60 15.69
N LEU A 146 -3.86 -0.14 14.56
CA LEU A 146 -3.66 1.24 14.10
C LEU A 146 -4.34 2.22 15.06
N VAL A 147 -3.64 3.33 15.31
CA VAL A 147 -4.15 4.46 16.10
C VAL A 147 -4.38 5.62 15.14
N ASP A 148 -5.62 6.12 15.14
CA ASP A 148 -6.04 7.30 14.38
C ASP A 148 -6.62 8.31 15.36
N GLU A 149 -5.86 9.37 15.66
CA GLU A 149 -6.23 10.44 16.61
C GLU A 149 -6.84 11.64 15.88
N THR A 150 -7.60 11.41 14.81
CA THR A 150 -8.38 12.49 14.19
C THR A 150 -9.50 12.89 15.14
N ASP A 151 -9.23 13.81 16.07
CA ASP A 151 -10.25 14.51 16.83
C ASP A 151 -11.05 15.39 15.85
N GLU A 152 -12.37 15.31 15.91
CA GLU A 152 -13.31 16.09 15.09
C GLU A 152 -13.39 17.57 15.50
N SER A 153 -12.49 18.03 16.38
CA SER A 153 -12.49 19.39 16.94
C SER A 153 -11.26 20.18 16.50
N ASP A 154 -11.56 21.30 15.85
CA ASP A 154 -10.76 22.48 15.54
C ASP A 154 -10.10 22.57 14.16
N ASP A 155 -10.38 23.71 13.52
CA ASP A 155 -9.95 24.21 12.20
C ASP A 155 -8.43 24.39 12.04
N VAL A 156 -7.62 23.64 12.78
CA VAL A 156 -6.17 23.65 12.68
C VAL A 156 -5.72 22.37 11.99
N ILE A 157 -5.12 22.52 10.81
CA ILE A 157 -4.42 21.44 10.09
C ILE A 157 -3.16 21.06 10.90
N VAL A 158 -3.35 20.39 12.04
CA VAL A 158 -2.25 19.74 12.75
C VAL A 158 -2.03 18.39 12.07
N ALA A 159 -0.78 18.08 11.71
CA ALA A 159 -0.43 16.77 11.21
C ALA A 159 -0.77 15.71 12.29
N VAL A 160 -1.91 15.05 12.14
CA VAL A 160 -2.34 13.99 13.07
C VAL A 160 -1.34 12.84 12.95
N PRO A 161 -0.60 12.51 14.02
CA PRO A 161 0.37 11.43 13.97
C PRO A 161 -0.36 10.10 13.76
N ARG A 162 -0.04 9.41 12.67
CA ARG A 162 -0.58 8.07 12.36
C ARG A 162 0.46 7.02 12.68
N TYR A 163 0.14 6.15 13.62
CA TYR A 163 1.08 5.16 14.15
C TYR A 163 0.33 3.93 14.67
N PHE A 164 1.03 2.95 15.22
CA PHE A 164 0.40 1.80 15.86
C PHE A 164 1.18 1.30 17.07
N PHE A 165 0.47 0.63 17.96
CA PHE A 165 1.07 -0.14 19.05
C PHE A 165 0.93 -1.64 18.79
N CYS A 166 1.97 -2.40 19.11
CA CYS A 166 1.91 -3.85 18.97
C CYS A 166 0.95 -4.50 19.97
N LYS A 167 0.66 -5.80 19.81
CA LYS A 167 -0.27 -6.56 20.67
C LYS A 167 0.03 -6.47 22.18
N LYS A 168 1.31 -6.24 22.53
CA LYS A 168 1.77 -6.08 23.91
C LYS A 168 1.51 -4.70 24.50
N HIS A 169 1.33 -3.69 23.65
CA HIS A 169 1.25 -2.28 24.03
C HIS A 169 -0.05 -1.61 23.60
N THR A 170 -1.06 -2.40 23.24
CA THR A 170 -2.41 -1.91 22.90
C THR A 170 -3.43 -2.42 23.92
N ASN A 171 -4.55 -1.71 24.05
CA ASN A 171 -5.68 -2.18 24.85
C ASN A 171 -6.41 -3.31 24.09
N GLN A 172 -6.46 -4.50 24.70
CA GLN A 172 -6.97 -5.70 24.05
C GLN A 172 -8.50 -5.82 24.04
N GLU A 173 -9.21 -4.99 24.82
CA GLU A 173 -10.64 -5.20 25.12
C GLU A 173 -11.55 -5.14 23.89
N ASN A 174 -11.12 -4.53 22.77
CA ASN A 174 -11.91 -4.44 21.53
C ASN A 174 -11.28 -5.09 20.30
N LEU A 175 -10.07 -5.64 20.40
CA LEU A 175 -9.34 -6.17 19.23
C LEU A 175 -10.05 -7.38 18.60
N LYS A 176 -10.62 -8.27 19.41
CA LYS A 176 -11.30 -9.48 18.89
C LYS A 176 -12.51 -9.15 18.03
N THR A 177 -13.29 -8.15 18.45
CA THR A 177 -14.46 -7.68 17.70
C THR A 177 -14.02 -7.04 16.37
N PHE A 178 -12.96 -6.23 16.41
CA PHE A 178 -12.37 -5.65 15.20
C PHE A 178 -11.86 -6.74 14.25
N GLN A 179 -11.07 -7.69 14.73
CA GLN A 179 -10.49 -8.78 13.94
C GLN A 179 -11.58 -9.59 13.24
N ARG A 180 -12.67 -9.93 13.94
CA ARG A 180 -13.82 -10.61 13.33
C ARG A 180 -14.47 -9.80 12.20
N ARG A 181 -14.62 -8.48 12.37
CA ARG A 181 -15.14 -7.59 11.31
C ARG A 181 -14.17 -7.52 10.14
N PHE A 182 -12.87 -7.43 10.41
CA PHE A 182 -11.83 -7.40 9.38
C PHE A 182 -11.80 -8.71 8.57
N GLU A 183 -11.90 -9.87 9.22
CA GLU A 183 -11.97 -11.17 8.52
C GLU A 183 -13.20 -11.28 7.61
N GLN A 184 -14.35 -10.74 8.05
CA GLN A 184 -15.55 -10.68 7.22
C GLN A 184 -15.35 -9.76 6.00
N TRP A 185 -14.73 -8.61 6.21
CA TRP A 185 -14.35 -7.68 5.14
C TRP A 185 -13.37 -8.33 4.16
N GLU A 186 -12.31 -8.99 4.63
CA GLU A 186 -11.30 -9.68 3.81
C GLU A 186 -11.94 -10.77 2.92
N LYS A 187 -12.90 -11.54 3.47
CA LYS A 187 -13.70 -12.50 2.70
C LYS A 187 -14.59 -11.83 1.65
N ALA A 188 -15.20 -10.69 1.99
CA ALA A 188 -16.01 -9.93 1.04
C ALA A 188 -15.14 -9.36 -0.10
N GLU A 189 -13.93 -8.90 0.23
CA GLU A 189 -12.97 -8.35 -0.72
C GLU A 189 -12.45 -9.41 -1.72
N GLY A 190 -12.15 -10.62 -1.23
CA GLY A 190 -11.78 -11.74 -2.11
C GLY A 190 -12.88 -12.11 -3.12
N ARG A 191 -14.16 -12.07 -2.67
CA ARG A 191 -15.31 -12.25 -3.56
C ARG A 191 -15.43 -11.09 -4.56
N ARG A 192 -15.26 -9.85 -4.11
CA ARG A 192 -15.32 -8.63 -4.93
C ARG A 192 -14.31 -8.70 -6.08
N ILE A 193 -13.06 -9.04 -5.82
CA ILE A 193 -12.01 -9.16 -6.84
C ILE A 193 -12.36 -10.27 -7.85
N THR A 194 -12.84 -11.43 -7.37
CA THR A 194 -13.27 -12.52 -8.25
C THR A 194 -14.41 -12.11 -9.18
N VAL A 195 -15.38 -11.34 -8.68
CA VAL A 195 -16.49 -10.79 -9.48
C VAL A 195 -15.97 -9.73 -10.45
N HIS A 196 -15.06 -8.85 -10.02
CA HIS A 196 -14.48 -7.82 -10.86
C HIS A 196 -13.76 -8.40 -12.09
N ARG A 197 -13.01 -9.50 -11.92
CA ARG A 197 -12.38 -10.26 -13.03
C ARG A 197 -13.38 -10.73 -14.08
N ARG A 198 -14.63 -10.97 -13.69
CA ARG A 198 -15.71 -11.50 -14.55
C ARG A 198 -16.63 -10.40 -15.08
N LYS A 199 -16.47 -9.14 -14.65
CA LYS A 199 -17.29 -8.04 -15.15
C LYS A 199 -17.03 -7.83 -16.64
N LYS A 200 -18.09 -7.48 -17.36
CA LYS A 200 -18.01 -7.11 -18.78
C LYS A 200 -17.14 -5.87 -18.95
N ALA A 201 -16.62 -5.69 -20.17
CA ALA A 201 -15.96 -4.47 -20.56
C ALA A 201 -16.87 -3.25 -20.31
N LEU A 202 -16.25 -2.11 -19.99
CA LEU A 202 -16.95 -0.83 -19.85
C LEU A 202 -17.63 -0.47 -21.18
N SER A 203 -18.79 0.18 -21.09
CA SER A 203 -19.38 0.85 -22.26
C SER A 203 -18.46 1.97 -22.76
N GLY A 204 -18.60 2.39 -24.01
CA GLY A 204 -17.77 3.46 -24.57
C GLY A 204 -17.87 4.77 -23.77
N ALA A 205 -19.05 5.10 -23.24
CA ALA A 205 -19.24 6.27 -22.39
C ALA A 205 -18.53 6.14 -21.04
N GLU A 206 -18.59 4.95 -20.41
CA GLU A 206 -17.87 4.69 -19.15
C GLU A 206 -16.36 4.69 -19.34
N ASP A 207 -15.86 4.16 -20.47
CA ASP A 207 -14.44 4.14 -20.76
C ASP A 207 -13.91 5.55 -21.06
N ALA A 208 -14.68 6.37 -21.77
CA ALA A 208 -14.37 7.79 -22.00
C ALA A 208 -14.29 8.56 -20.67
N LEU A 209 -15.27 8.37 -19.77
CA LEU A 209 -15.26 8.99 -18.44
C LEU A 209 -14.04 8.55 -17.62
N ARG A 210 -13.71 7.25 -17.65
CA ARG A 210 -12.50 6.71 -17.00
C ARG A 210 -11.22 7.38 -17.52
N ILE A 211 -11.10 7.54 -18.84
CA ILE A 211 -9.95 8.19 -19.48
C ILE A 211 -9.87 9.66 -19.08
N GLN A 212 -11.00 10.38 -19.12
CA GLN A 212 -11.09 11.77 -18.72
C GLN A 212 -10.62 11.96 -17.27
N MET A 213 -11.10 11.15 -16.33
CA MET A 213 -10.69 11.22 -14.92
C MET A 213 -9.17 10.99 -14.74
N ARG A 214 -8.61 10.03 -15.48
CA ARG A 214 -7.16 9.77 -15.47
C ARG A 214 -6.38 10.99 -15.97
N GLU A 215 -6.80 11.58 -17.08
CA GLU A 215 -6.14 12.74 -17.68
C GLU A 215 -6.22 13.97 -16.78
N THR A 216 -7.36 14.21 -16.13
CA THR A 216 -7.48 15.28 -15.14
C THR A 216 -6.54 15.06 -13.96
N LEU A 217 -6.47 13.83 -13.43
CA LEU A 217 -5.53 13.49 -12.35
C LEU A 217 -4.07 13.70 -12.75
N GLU A 218 -3.68 13.27 -13.96
CA GLU A 218 -2.32 13.47 -14.46
C GLU A 218 -1.97 14.95 -14.66
N GLU A 219 -2.92 15.76 -15.15
CA GLU A 219 -2.70 17.19 -15.34
C GLU A 219 -2.55 17.92 -14.00
N THR A 220 -3.41 17.63 -13.02
CA THR A 220 -3.28 18.19 -11.67
C THR A 220 -1.91 17.87 -11.05
N ILE A 221 -1.40 16.64 -11.24
CA ILE A 221 -0.05 16.26 -10.80
C ILE A 221 1.02 17.10 -11.48
N ARG A 222 0.94 17.29 -12.80
CA ARG A 222 1.92 18.07 -13.57
C ARG A 222 1.92 19.56 -13.24
N GLU A 223 0.76 20.15 -13.03
CA GLU A 223 0.62 21.59 -12.72
C GLU A 223 1.28 21.92 -11.36
N GLU A 224 1.08 21.08 -10.35
CA GLU A 224 1.69 21.28 -9.03
C GLU A 224 3.20 21.01 -9.01
N ASP A 225 3.68 20.02 -9.77
CA ASP A 225 5.13 19.77 -9.90
C ASP A 225 5.87 21.00 -10.48
N ARG A 226 5.25 21.70 -11.45
CA ARG A 226 5.75 22.99 -11.96
C ARG A 226 5.75 24.09 -10.91
N GLY A 227 4.80 24.06 -9.97
CA GLY A 227 4.76 24.98 -8.83
C GLY A 227 5.92 24.78 -7.87
N LYS A 228 6.29 23.52 -7.59
CA LYS A 228 7.38 23.16 -6.65
C LYS A 228 8.78 23.44 -7.20
N SER A 229 9.00 23.30 -8.50
CA SER A 229 10.31 23.58 -9.12
C SER A 229 10.77 25.02 -8.94
N ASN A 230 9.84 25.96 -8.69
CA ASN A 230 10.14 27.38 -8.54
C ASN A 230 10.63 27.77 -7.12
N GLY A 231 10.62 26.84 -6.15
CA GLY A 231 10.96 27.13 -4.74
C GLY A 231 11.99 26.21 -4.08
N SER A 232 12.58 25.23 -4.78
CA SER A 232 13.43 24.22 -4.15
C SER A 232 14.92 24.56 -4.19
N VAL A 233 15.56 24.58 -3.01
CA VAL A 233 17.03 24.55 -2.87
C VAL A 233 17.45 23.10 -3.05
N ALA A 234 18.21 22.81 -4.11
CA ALA A 234 18.67 21.47 -4.44
C ALA A 234 19.53 20.89 -3.31
N GLY A 235 18.94 20.04 -2.47
CA GLY A 235 19.68 19.12 -1.62
C GLY A 235 20.48 18.17 -2.50
N GLY A 236 21.78 18.00 -2.20
CA GLY A 236 22.70 17.22 -3.02
C GLY A 236 22.17 15.84 -3.41
N GLU A 237 22.55 15.38 -4.59
CA GLU A 237 22.11 14.13 -5.20
C GLU A 237 22.35 12.93 -4.26
N LYS A 238 21.29 12.44 -3.61
CA LYS A 238 21.38 11.25 -2.76
C LYS A 238 21.60 10.04 -3.66
N ILE A 239 22.76 9.40 -3.56
CA ILE A 239 23.02 8.11 -4.22
C ILE A 239 22.10 7.07 -3.58
N LYS A 240 20.97 6.76 -4.25
CA LYS A 240 20.02 5.75 -3.79
C LYS A 240 20.63 4.37 -4.00
N GLN A 241 20.91 3.65 -2.91
CA GLN A 241 21.41 2.26 -2.95
C GLN A 241 20.43 1.35 -3.71
N ALA A 242 20.90 0.26 -4.32
CA ALA A 242 19.99 -0.69 -4.99
C ALA A 242 19.11 -1.43 -3.96
N ARG A 243 17.80 -1.55 -4.22
CA ARG A 243 16.87 -2.40 -3.45
C ARG A 243 16.96 -3.84 -3.95
N LEU A 244 16.87 -4.81 -3.05
CA LEU A 244 16.74 -6.23 -3.41
C LEU A 244 15.38 -6.52 -4.06
N LEU A 245 15.38 -7.14 -5.24
CA LEU A 245 14.14 -7.39 -5.99
C LEU A 245 13.18 -8.35 -5.25
N ASN A 246 13.71 -9.32 -4.50
CA ASN A 246 12.92 -10.27 -3.70
C ASN A 246 12.27 -9.64 -2.45
N SER A 247 12.56 -8.37 -2.12
CA SER A 247 11.82 -7.59 -1.12
C SER A 247 10.56 -6.94 -1.71
N SER A 248 10.32 -7.07 -3.02
CA SER A 248 9.09 -6.62 -3.67
C SER A 248 8.20 -7.82 -3.94
N THR A 249 6.94 -7.73 -3.48
CA THR A 249 5.92 -8.73 -3.73
C THR A 249 5.73 -8.98 -5.23
N GLU A 250 5.72 -7.90 -6.04
CA GLU A 250 5.53 -7.98 -7.49
C GLU A 250 6.65 -8.78 -8.17
N PHE A 251 7.90 -8.45 -7.88
CA PHE A 251 9.04 -9.14 -8.49
C PHE A 251 9.17 -10.57 -7.97
N PHE A 252 8.87 -10.81 -6.69
CA PHE A 252 8.85 -12.17 -6.15
C PHE A 252 7.83 -13.04 -6.89
N ASP A 253 6.59 -12.57 -7.08
CA ASP A 253 5.56 -13.28 -7.84
C ASP A 253 5.99 -13.55 -9.29
N ARG A 254 6.65 -12.57 -9.93
CA ARG A 254 7.18 -12.74 -11.29
C ARG A 254 8.31 -13.79 -11.35
N PHE A 255 9.20 -13.81 -10.36
CA PHE A 255 10.25 -14.83 -10.30
C PHE A 255 9.68 -16.22 -10.02
N GLU A 256 8.68 -16.32 -9.15
CA GLU A 256 7.97 -17.57 -8.89
C GLU A 256 7.27 -18.08 -10.17
N THR A 257 6.53 -17.22 -10.88
CA THR A 257 5.89 -17.56 -12.16
C THR A 257 6.92 -18.01 -13.20
N LYS A 258 8.04 -17.28 -13.33
CA LYS A 258 9.12 -17.65 -14.25
C LYS A 258 9.76 -18.99 -13.89
N ALA A 259 9.87 -19.30 -12.61
CA ALA A 259 10.38 -20.58 -12.14
C ALA A 259 9.44 -21.72 -12.55
N GLU A 260 8.13 -21.52 -12.40
CA GLU A 260 7.09 -22.45 -12.88
C GLU A 260 7.18 -22.69 -14.40
N ASP A 261 7.30 -21.62 -15.18
CA ASP A 261 7.49 -21.72 -16.64
C ASP A 261 8.79 -22.45 -17.02
N SER A 262 9.77 -22.45 -16.12
CA SER A 262 11.05 -23.16 -16.28
C SER A 262 11.01 -24.60 -15.75
N GLY A 263 9.86 -25.08 -15.28
CA GLY A 263 9.66 -26.45 -14.78
C GLY A 263 9.95 -26.66 -13.29
N LEU A 264 10.19 -25.59 -12.52
CA LEU A 264 10.34 -25.65 -11.06
C LEU A 264 9.00 -25.40 -10.38
N SER A 265 8.59 -26.25 -9.45
CA SER A 265 7.38 -25.98 -8.65
C SER A 265 7.59 -24.76 -7.74
N LYS A 266 6.49 -24.09 -7.34
CA LYS A 266 6.54 -23.01 -6.34
C LYS A 266 7.25 -23.41 -5.07
N LYS A 267 7.06 -24.67 -4.65
CA LYS A 267 7.71 -25.21 -3.46
C LYS A 267 9.23 -25.26 -3.66
N GLU A 268 9.70 -25.83 -4.76
CA GLU A 268 11.14 -25.89 -5.09
C GLU A 268 11.76 -24.50 -5.22
N PHE A 269 11.00 -23.52 -5.75
CA PHE A 269 11.42 -22.13 -5.80
C PHE A 269 11.53 -21.50 -4.39
N ARG A 270 10.55 -21.73 -3.51
CA ARG A 270 10.47 -21.12 -2.18
C ARG A 270 11.35 -21.78 -1.11
N ASP A 271 11.54 -23.10 -1.17
CA ASP A 271 12.29 -23.89 -0.18
C ASP A 271 13.68 -23.28 0.14
N PRO A 272 14.49 -22.85 -0.86
CA PRO A 272 15.76 -22.18 -0.60
C PRO A 272 15.67 -20.91 0.25
N PHE A 273 14.54 -20.19 0.23
CA PHE A 273 14.35 -18.96 1.01
C PHE A 273 14.07 -19.24 2.48
N TYR A 274 13.56 -20.44 2.82
CA TYR A 274 13.31 -20.84 4.21
C TYR A 274 14.54 -21.46 4.89
N ASP A 275 15.38 -22.16 4.11
CA ASP A 275 16.50 -22.98 4.61
C ASP A 275 17.88 -22.47 4.17
N ILE A 276 18.12 -21.17 4.30
CA ILE A 276 19.44 -20.60 4.00
C ILE A 276 20.42 -20.96 5.14
N LYS A 277 21.14 -22.07 4.97
CA LYS A 277 22.33 -22.37 5.77
C LYS A 277 23.48 -21.53 5.25
N LEU A 278 23.67 -20.33 5.83
CA LEU A 278 24.87 -19.54 5.61
C LEU A 278 26.07 -20.30 6.17
N THR A 279 26.85 -20.87 5.26
CA THR A 279 28.20 -21.36 5.53
C THR A 279 29.19 -20.34 4.98
N ASN A 280 30.43 -20.36 5.45
CA ASN A 280 31.49 -19.47 4.93
C ASN A 280 31.76 -19.65 3.42
N ALA A 281 31.19 -20.67 2.77
CA ALA A 281 31.30 -20.95 1.33
C ALA A 281 30.01 -20.67 0.55
N SER A 282 28.93 -20.21 1.19
CA SER A 282 27.64 -19.99 0.54
C SER A 282 27.73 -18.77 -0.39
N HIS A 283 27.78 -19.00 -1.72
CA HIS A 283 27.66 -17.95 -2.72
C HIS A 283 26.20 -17.46 -2.74
N VAL A 284 25.95 -16.37 -2.03
CA VAL A 284 24.64 -15.75 -2.00
C VAL A 284 24.46 -14.93 -3.29
N PRO A 285 23.46 -15.21 -4.15
CA PRO A 285 23.25 -14.44 -5.37
C PRO A 285 23.02 -12.97 -5.05
N ILE A 286 23.40 -12.08 -5.96
CA ILE A 286 23.33 -10.60 -5.80
C ILE A 286 21.96 -10.09 -5.32
N GLY A 287 20.88 -10.86 -5.54
CA GLY A 287 19.52 -10.57 -5.05
C GLY A 287 19.25 -10.87 -3.58
N PHE A 288 20.22 -11.36 -2.80
CA PHE A 288 20.05 -11.73 -1.40
C PHE A 288 21.16 -11.07 -0.58
N SER A 289 20.90 -9.93 0.06
CA SER A 289 21.92 -9.34 0.94
C SER A 289 22.00 -10.10 2.27
N LYS A 290 23.11 -9.96 2.99
CA LYS A 290 23.27 -10.52 4.34
C LYS A 290 22.13 -10.08 5.26
N GLU A 291 21.69 -8.84 5.13
CA GLU A 291 20.57 -8.24 5.86
C GLU A 291 19.20 -8.84 5.51
N TYR A 292 19.05 -9.49 4.34
CA TYR A 292 17.83 -10.22 4.00
C TYR A 292 17.76 -11.58 4.71
N ILE A 293 18.91 -12.18 5.02
CA ILE A 293 19.01 -13.53 5.56
C ILE A 293 19.06 -13.52 7.08
N GLU A 294 19.80 -12.57 7.67
CA GLU A 294 19.84 -12.30 9.13
C GLU A 294 18.54 -11.65 9.64
#